data_AF-A0A1H0D1V5-F1
#
_entry.id   AF-A0A1H0D1V5-F1
#
_cell.length_a   1.000
_cell.length_b   1.000
_cell.length_c   1.000
_cell.angle_alpha   90.00
_cell.angle_beta   90.00
_cell.angle_gamma   90.00
#
_symmetry.space_group_name_H-M   'P 1'
#
loop_
_entity.id
_entity.type
_entity.pdbx_description
1 polymer ?
#
loop_
_entity_poly.entity_id
_entity_poly.type
_entity_poly.pdbx_seq_one_letter_code
_entity_poly.pdbx_strand_id
1 'polypeptide(L)'
;MEPCQNPHPFWADDESPTLGIDQLLLATRQWSSRIESYPTLADFEMRSTQQMSITLPIEMAARVKAKVACGEYASESEVLRDGLRALLARDRAMGDWLRDEVIPAAAALQADPGRALSTGQVREHMAAKRQRKSTEKP
;
A
#
# COMPACT_ATOMS: atom_id res chain seq x y z
N MET A 1 -33.37 -7.27 5.74
CA MET A 1 -32.12 -7.87 5.23
C MET A 1 -31.73 -7.01 4.04
N GLU A 2 -31.10 -5.87 4.35
CA GLU A 2 -30.75 -4.84 3.37
C GLU A 2 -29.28 -5.07 2.95
N PRO A 3 -28.93 -5.04 1.65
CA PRO A 3 -27.56 -5.28 1.22
C PRO A 3 -26.68 -4.08 1.55
N CYS A 4 -25.60 -4.30 2.32
CA CYS A 4 -24.58 -3.31 2.62
C CYS A 4 -23.89 -2.85 1.32
N GLN A 5 -24.38 -1.74 0.75
CA GLN A 5 -23.73 -1.07 -0.37
C GLN A 5 -22.38 -0.50 0.10
N ASN A 6 -21.33 -0.81 -0.65
CA ASN A 6 -19.96 -0.39 -0.41
C ASN A 6 -19.66 0.90 -1.20
N PRO A 7 -19.45 2.07 -0.57
CA PRO A 7 -19.12 3.28 -1.30
C PRO A 7 -17.65 3.67 -1.07
N HIS A 8 -16.94 3.71 -2.19
CA HIS A 8 -15.69 4.41 -2.50
C HIS A 8 -14.47 4.24 -1.57
N PRO A 9 -13.30 3.85 -2.10
CA PRO A 9 -12.08 3.76 -1.30
C PRO A 9 -11.55 5.14 -0.87
N PHE A 10 -11.27 5.28 0.42
CA PHE A 10 -10.84 6.52 1.10
C PHE A 10 -9.35 6.88 0.90
N TRP A 11 -8.53 5.97 0.38
CA TRP A 11 -7.06 6.06 0.29
C TRP A 11 -6.52 6.83 -0.94
N ALA A 12 -7.22 7.88 -1.36
CA ALA A 12 -6.74 8.82 -2.37
C ALA A 12 -6.61 10.20 -1.73
N ASP A 13 -5.52 10.40 -1.00
CA ASP A 13 -4.92 11.72 -0.82
C ASP A 13 -3.39 11.56 -0.77
N ASP A 14 -2.76 12.45 -1.53
CA ASP A 14 -1.34 12.52 -1.88
C ASP A 14 -0.65 13.43 -0.86
N GLU A 15 0.23 12.87 -0.03
CA GLU A 15 1.21 13.68 0.69
C GLU A 15 2.45 12.82 1.03
N SER A 16 3.49 12.94 0.21
CA SER A 16 4.83 12.40 0.49
C SER A 16 5.63 13.40 1.32
N PRO A 17 6.08 13.07 2.54
CA PRO A 17 7.07 13.87 3.25
C PRO A 17 8.46 13.60 2.67
N THR A 18 9.09 14.65 2.14
CA THR A 18 10.48 14.63 1.66
C THR A 18 11.44 14.61 2.86
N LEU A 19 11.89 13.42 3.27
CA LEU A 19 12.96 13.26 4.26
C LEU A 19 14.28 12.95 3.54
N GLY A 20 15.22 13.89 3.62
CA GLY A 20 16.53 13.82 2.98
C GLY A 20 17.47 12.78 3.63
N ILE A 21 18.23 12.11 2.78
CA ILE A 21 19.12 10.97 3.08
C ILE A 21 20.23 11.33 4.12
N ASP A 22 20.55 12.61 4.26
CA ASP A 22 21.62 13.08 5.14
C ASP A 22 21.32 12.91 6.64
N GLN A 23 20.04 12.83 7.04
CA GLN A 23 19.66 12.57 8.44
C GLN A 23 19.90 11.12 8.88
N LEU A 24 19.91 10.16 7.96
CA LEU A 24 20.11 8.74 8.28
C LEU A 24 21.55 8.44 8.68
N LEU A 25 22.53 9.19 8.16
CA LEU A 25 23.94 8.89 8.37
C LEU A 25 24.47 9.37 9.73
N LEU A 26 23.95 10.47 10.30
CA LEU A 26 24.35 10.90 11.65
C LEU A 26 23.81 9.99 12.75
N ALA A 27 22.65 9.37 12.57
CA ALA A 27 22.05 8.47 13.56
C ALA A 27 22.87 7.18 13.78
N THR A 28 23.66 6.76 12.78
CA THR A 28 24.44 5.51 12.85
C THR A 28 25.69 5.58 13.73
N ARG A 29 26.27 6.76 13.95
CA ARG A 29 27.54 6.89 14.70
C ARG A 29 27.36 6.91 16.22
N GLN A 30 26.24 7.40 16.73
CA GLN A 30 25.97 7.42 18.17
C GLN A 30 25.53 6.06 18.72
N TRP A 31 25.14 5.13 17.84
CA TRP A 31 24.60 3.83 18.20
C TRP A 31 25.68 2.79 18.59
N SER A 32 26.95 3.03 18.25
CA SER A 32 28.05 2.10 18.51
C SER A 32 28.43 1.96 19.98
N SER A 33 28.20 2.97 20.82
CA SER A 33 28.69 2.99 22.20
C SER A 33 27.70 2.40 23.22
N ARG A 34 26.52 1.95 22.76
CA ARG A 34 25.42 1.48 23.62
C ARG A 34 25.20 -0.03 23.58
N ILE A 35 25.97 -0.74 22.76
CA ILE A 35 25.80 -2.19 22.50
C ILE A 35 26.37 -3.05 23.64
N GLU A 36 27.20 -2.50 24.53
CA GLU A 36 27.90 -3.23 25.60
C GLU A 36 27.05 -3.56 26.85
N SER A 37 25.73 -3.34 26.82
CA SER A 37 24.88 -3.54 28.02
C SER A 37 23.55 -4.18 27.66
N TYR A 38 23.53 -5.50 27.49
CA TYR A 38 22.30 -6.27 27.55
C TYR A 38 22.21 -6.98 28.90
N PRO A 39 21.15 -6.77 29.70
CA PRO A 39 20.75 -7.73 30.71
C PRO A 39 20.28 -9.02 30.02
N THR A 40 20.58 -10.14 30.67
CA THR A 40 20.35 -11.53 30.25
C THR A 40 18.94 -11.81 29.73
N LEU A 41 18.87 -12.63 28.67
CA LEU A 41 17.75 -13.09 27.83
C LEU A 41 16.57 -13.81 28.54
N ALA A 42 16.23 -13.47 29.79
CA ALA A 42 15.20 -14.17 30.56
C ALA A 42 13.82 -13.47 30.63
N ASP A 43 13.71 -12.17 30.29
CA ASP A 43 12.49 -11.39 30.61
C ASP A 43 11.76 -10.71 29.43
N PHE A 44 12.11 -11.00 28.17
CA PHE A 44 11.30 -10.51 27.04
C PHE A 44 10.28 -11.56 26.61
N GLU A 45 9.20 -11.68 27.37
CA GLU A 45 7.92 -12.06 26.78
C GLU A 45 7.58 -10.97 25.73
N MET A 46 8.05 -11.16 24.50
CA MET A 46 7.83 -10.22 23.41
C MET A 46 6.34 -10.23 23.07
N ARG A 47 5.60 -9.25 23.60
CA ARG A 47 4.22 -9.03 23.17
C ARG A 47 4.27 -8.60 21.71
N SER A 48 3.79 -9.45 20.79
CA SER A 48 3.76 -9.18 19.35
C SER A 48 2.72 -8.13 18.94
N THR A 49 1.97 -7.61 19.92
CA THR A 49 0.92 -6.59 19.74
C THR A 49 1.11 -5.46 20.73
N GLN A 50 1.13 -4.23 20.25
CA GLN A 50 1.11 -3.02 21.06
C GLN A 50 -0.31 -2.44 21.09
N GLN A 51 -0.82 -2.14 22.29
CA GLN A 51 -2.07 -1.38 22.41
C GLN A 51 -1.77 0.10 22.22
N MET A 52 -2.63 0.79 21.47
CA MET A 52 -2.55 2.22 21.24
C MET A 52 -3.95 2.83 21.15
N SER A 53 -4.07 4.08 21.57
CA SER A 53 -5.29 4.87 21.41
C SER A 53 -5.14 5.80 20.22
N ILE A 54 -6.11 5.78 19.31
CA ILE A 54 -6.16 6.68 18.16
C ILE A 54 -7.48 7.45 18.16
N THR A 55 -7.42 8.71 17.72
CA THR A 55 -8.62 9.52 17.51
C THR A 55 -9.02 9.43 16.05
N LEU A 56 -10.26 9.03 15.78
CA LEU A 56 -10.84 8.99 14.45
C LEU A 56 -11.91 10.09 14.31
N PRO A 57 -12.09 10.67 13.11
CA PRO A 57 -13.28 11.46 12.80
C PRO A 57 -14.55 10.66 13.11
N ILE A 58 -15.59 11.34 13.59
CA ILE A 58 -16.83 10.72 14.07
C ILE A 58 -17.42 9.77 13.02
N GLU A 59 -17.47 10.19 11.77
CA GLU A 59 -17.97 9.39 10.64
C GLU A 59 -17.17 8.10 10.42
N MET A 60 -15.85 8.16 10.54
CA MET A 60 -15.00 6.97 10.38
C MET A 60 -15.16 6.01 11.55
N ALA A 61 -15.23 6.53 12.78
CA ALA A 61 -15.50 5.71 13.97
C ALA A 61 -16.85 5.00 13.85
N ALA A 62 -17.89 5.66 13.33
CA ALA A 62 -19.19 5.06 13.09
C ALA A 62 -19.11 3.91 12.08
N ARG A 63 -18.35 4.06 10.98
CA ARG A 63 -18.11 3.00 10.00
C ARG A 63 -17.41 1.79 10.60
N VAL A 64 -16.39 1.99 11.42
CA VAL A 64 -15.67 0.89 12.10
C VAL A 64 -16.61 0.16 13.05
N LYS A 65 -17.40 0.89 13.85
CA LYS A 65 -18.39 0.29 14.75
C LYS A 65 -19.47 -0.49 14.02
N ALA A 66 -19.96 0.01 12.87
CA ALA A 66 -20.94 -0.69 12.06
C ALA A 66 -20.41 -2.04 11.56
N LYS A 67 -19.14 -2.12 11.14
CA LYS A 67 -18.50 -3.37 10.71
C LYS A 67 -18.46 -4.42 11.81
N VAL A 68 -18.15 -4.02 13.04
CA VAL A 68 -18.18 -4.91 14.20
C VAL A 68 -19.61 -5.31 14.56
N ALA A 69 -20.55 -4.36 14.56
CA ALA A 69 -21.96 -4.61 14.87
C ALA A 69 -22.64 -5.56 13.87
N CYS A 70 -22.25 -5.51 12.59
CA CYS A 70 -22.70 -6.45 11.56
C CYS A 70 -22.08 -7.86 11.72
N GLY A 71 -21.12 -8.04 12.63
CA GLY A 71 -20.41 -9.31 12.81
C GLY A 71 -19.38 -9.61 11.71
N GLU A 72 -19.06 -8.65 10.84
CA GLU A 72 -17.99 -8.82 9.83
C GLU A 72 -16.62 -8.95 10.50
N TYR A 73 -16.44 -8.33 11.67
CA TYR A 73 -15.20 -8.33 12.44
C TYR A 73 -15.50 -8.53 13.93
N ALA A 74 -14.59 -9.18 14.65
CA ALA A 74 -14.75 -9.45 16.08
C ALA A 74 -14.46 -8.22 16.95
N SER A 75 -13.69 -7.24 16.44
CA SER A 75 -13.34 -6.01 17.18
C SER A 75 -12.92 -4.88 16.24
N GLU A 76 -12.95 -3.66 16.74
CA GLU A 76 -12.46 -2.47 16.02
C GLU A 76 -10.98 -2.61 15.68
N SER A 77 -10.18 -3.17 16.60
CA SER A 77 -8.76 -3.42 16.37
C SER A 77 -8.50 -4.38 15.20
N GLU A 78 -9.43 -5.30 14.92
CA GLU A 78 -9.33 -6.20 13.78
C GLU A 78 -9.61 -5.48 12.46
N VAL A 79 -10.65 -4.65 12.42
CA VAL A 79 -10.97 -3.80 11.25
C VAL A 79 -9.76 -2.95 10.87
N LEU A 80 -9.12 -2.34 11.85
CA LEU A 80 -7.95 -1.48 11.63
C LEU A 80 -6.75 -2.28 11.11
N ARG A 81 -6.44 -3.44 11.72
CA ARG A 81 -5.33 -4.29 11.27
C ARG A 81 -5.55 -4.79 9.84
N ASP A 82 -6.77 -5.19 9.52
CA ASP A 82 -7.12 -5.66 8.18
C ASP A 82 -6.99 -4.53 7.15
N GLY A 83 -7.51 -3.35 7.47
CA GLY A 83 -7.34 -2.14 6.65
C GLY A 83 -5.87 -1.80 6.40
N LEU A 84 -5.01 -1.87 7.42
CA LEU A 84 -3.57 -1.62 7.27
C LEU A 84 -2.88 -2.67 6.39
N ARG A 85 -3.25 -3.96 6.51
CA ARG A 85 -2.69 -5.00 5.63
C ARG A 85 -3.08 -4.78 4.18
N ALA A 86 -4.34 -4.42 3.92
CA ALA A 86 -4.81 -4.11 2.57
C ALA A 86 -4.07 -2.92 1.96
N LEU A 87 -3.84 -1.86 2.75
CA LEU A 87 -3.06 -0.70 2.32
C LEU A 87 -1.61 -1.10 1.96
N LEU A 88 -0.92 -1.82 2.85
CA LEU A 88 0.46 -2.26 2.61
C LEU A 88 0.57 -3.19 1.39
N ALA A 89 -0.41 -4.07 1.18
CA ALA A 89 -0.43 -4.95 0.02
C ALA A 89 -0.57 -4.15 -1.29
N ARG A 90 -1.47 -3.16 -1.30
CA ARG A 90 -1.65 -2.24 -2.44
C ARG A 90 -0.38 -1.45 -2.71
N ASP A 91 0.25 -0.89 -1.69
CA ASP A 91 1.46 -0.06 -1.86
C ASP A 91 2.63 -0.88 -2.40
N ARG A 92 2.80 -2.13 -1.92
CA ARG A 92 3.80 -3.05 -2.47
C ARG A 92 3.51 -3.38 -3.93
N ALA A 93 2.28 -3.76 -4.25
CA ALA A 93 1.90 -4.09 -5.62
C ALA A 93 2.12 -2.90 -6.58
N MET A 94 1.82 -1.68 -6.13
CA MET A 94 2.07 -0.46 -6.88
C MET A 94 3.58 -0.23 -7.07
N GLY A 95 4.36 -0.34 -5.99
CA GLY A 95 5.81 -0.16 -6.03
C GLY A 95 6.52 -1.16 -6.93
N ASP A 96 6.11 -2.42 -6.89
CA ASP A 96 6.66 -3.48 -7.74
C ASP A 96 6.28 -3.26 -9.20
N TRP A 97 5.02 -2.91 -9.50
CA TRP A 97 4.61 -2.56 -10.87
C TRP A 97 5.38 -1.34 -11.41
N LEU A 98 5.57 -0.31 -10.60
CA LEU A 98 6.35 0.87 -11.00
C LEU A 98 7.80 0.48 -11.31
N ARG A 99 8.42 -0.34 -10.44
CA ARG A 99 9.81 -0.76 -10.57
C ARG A 99 10.04 -1.67 -11.77
N ASP A 100 9.15 -2.63 -11.98
CA ASP A 100 9.39 -3.76 -12.88
C ASP A 100 8.82 -3.51 -14.28
N GLU A 101 7.78 -2.69 -14.41
CA GLU A 101 7.11 -2.44 -15.70
C GLU A 101 7.28 -1.00 -16.16
N VAL A 102 6.95 -0.02 -15.30
CA VAL A 102 6.87 1.39 -15.72
C VAL A 102 8.24 2.01 -15.92
N ILE A 103 9.16 1.84 -14.97
CA ILE A 103 10.52 2.40 -15.06
C ILE A 103 11.25 1.85 -16.29
N PRO A 104 11.28 0.54 -16.58
CA PRO A 104 11.92 0.02 -17.78
C PRO A 104 11.26 0.51 -19.07
N ALA A 105 9.93 0.60 -19.11
CA ALA A 105 9.21 1.11 -20.28
C ALA A 105 9.56 2.58 -20.56
N ALA A 106 9.62 3.40 -19.50
CA ALA A 106 9.99 4.82 -19.59
C ALA A 106 11.45 4.99 -20.04
N ALA A 107 12.38 4.22 -19.45
CA ALA A 107 13.79 4.24 -19.84
C ALA A 107 13.99 3.84 -21.31
N ALA A 108 13.27 2.82 -21.77
CA ALA A 108 13.34 2.39 -23.17
C ALA A 108 12.75 3.42 -24.14
N LEU A 109 11.67 4.12 -23.75
CA LEU A 109 11.11 5.21 -24.54
C LEU A 109 12.04 6.43 -24.59
N GLN A 110 12.75 6.72 -23.50
CA GLN A 110 13.73 7.78 -23.46
C GLN A 110 14.96 7.46 -24.33
N ALA A 111 15.40 6.21 -24.33
CA ALA A 111 16.51 5.73 -25.16
C ALA A 111 16.14 5.65 -26.66
N ASP A 112 14.89 5.27 -26.98
CA ASP A 112 14.37 5.21 -28.34
C ASP A 112 12.99 5.91 -28.44
N PRO A 113 12.99 7.22 -28.74
CA PRO A 113 11.75 7.98 -28.93
C PRO A 113 10.89 7.50 -30.11
N GLY A 114 11.49 6.79 -31.09
CA GLY A 114 10.76 6.25 -32.24
C GLY A 114 9.77 5.14 -31.87
N ARG A 115 9.90 4.58 -30.68
CA ARG A 115 8.98 3.59 -30.10
C ARG A 115 7.65 4.22 -29.62
N ALA A 116 7.56 5.54 -29.55
CA ALA A 116 6.32 6.23 -29.18
C ALA A 116 5.20 5.90 -30.18
N LEU A 117 4.03 5.53 -29.67
CA LEU A 117 2.83 5.34 -30.47
C LEU A 117 2.00 6.61 -30.47
N SER A 118 1.50 7.01 -31.65
CA SER A 118 0.45 8.03 -31.75
C SER A 118 -0.85 7.56 -31.12
N THR A 119 -1.73 8.49 -30.78
CA THR A 119 -3.05 8.20 -30.19
C THR A 119 -3.90 7.24 -31.05
N GLY A 120 -3.84 7.39 -32.37
CA GLY A 120 -4.51 6.50 -33.32
C GLY A 120 -3.97 5.07 -33.25
N GLN A 121 -2.64 4.92 -33.27
CA GLN A 121 -1.98 3.61 -33.18
C GLN A 121 -2.24 2.92 -31.83
N VAL A 122 -2.28 3.67 -30.72
CA VAL A 122 -2.67 3.11 -29.41
C VAL A 122 -4.09 2.56 -29.45
N ARG A 123 -5.04 3.30 -30.05
CA ARG A 123 -6.45 2.87 -30.14
C ARG A 123 -6.59 1.60 -30.97
N GLU A 124 -5.91 1.52 -32.11
CA GLU A 124 -5.87 0.33 -32.96
C GLU A 124 -5.25 -0.86 -32.23
N HIS A 125 -4.11 -0.66 -31.56
CA HIS A 125 -3.43 -1.69 -30.78
C HIS A 125 -4.33 -2.24 -29.67
N MET A 126 -5.04 -1.38 -28.94
CA MET A 126 -5.98 -1.77 -27.89
C MET A 126 -7.20 -2.50 -28.46
N ALA A 127 -7.73 -2.07 -29.61
CA ALA A 127 -8.84 -2.75 -30.28
C ALA A 127 -8.44 -4.17 -30.71
N ALA A 128 -7.25 -4.35 -31.28
CA ALA A 128 -6.71 -5.65 -31.65
C ALA A 128 -6.52 -6.56 -30.43
N LYS A 129 -5.99 -6.02 -29.31
CA LYS A 129 -5.81 -6.76 -28.06
C LYS A 129 -7.14 -7.25 -27.47
N ARG A 130 -8.20 -6.43 -27.54
CA ARG A 130 -9.56 -6.81 -27.10
C ARG A 130 -10.15 -7.94 -27.95
N GLN A 131 -9.99 -7.87 -29.27
CA GLN A 131 -10.48 -8.91 -30.19
C GLN A 131 -9.82 -10.26 -29.93
N ARG A 132 -8.50 -10.28 -29.71
CA ARG A 132 -7.76 -11.51 -29.35
C ARG A 132 -8.26 -12.13 -28.04
N LYS A 133 -8.52 -11.30 -27.03
CA LYS A 133 -9.04 -11.77 -25.75
C LYS A 133 -10.49 -12.27 -25.83
N SER A 134 -11.29 -11.77 -26.77
CA SER A 134 -12.66 -12.27 -27.00
C SER A 134 -12.71 -13.59 -27.77
N THR A 135 -11.71 -13.88 -28.61
CA THR A 135 -11.62 -15.14 -29.37
C THR A 135 -11.02 -16.30 -28.58
N GLU A 136 -10.42 -16.02 -27.41
CA GLU A 136 -9.74 -16.99 -26.55
C GLU A 136 -10.61 -17.45 -25.35
N LYS A 137 -11.90 -17.13 -25.36
CA LYS A 137 -12.85 -17.55 -24.32
C LYS A 137 -13.66 -18.77 -24.81
N PRO A 138 -13.58 -19.95 -24.15
CA PRO A 138 -14.60 -20.98 -24.28
C PRO A 138 -15.88 -20.62 -23.52
#